data_AF-A0A7X5P6K1-F1
#
_entry.id   AF-A0A7X5P6K1-F1
#
_cell.length_a   1.000
_cell.length_b   1.000
_cell.length_c   1.000
_cell.angle_alpha   90.00
_cell.angle_beta   90.00
_cell.angle_gamma   90.00
#
_symmetry.space_group_name_H-M   'P 1'
#
loop_
_entity.id
_entity.type
_entity.pdbx_description
1 polymer ?
#
loop_
_entity_poly.entity_id
_entity_poly.type
_entity_poly.pdbx_seq_one_letter_code
_entity_poly.pdbx_strand_id
1 'polypeptide(L)'
;MYWQQRFDCPNKDKSIEEAIKSIFKESKEAYGYRRVTAMLRKHGFIVNQKKVRRLMKKLNLKCVSFTRKYNSYKGNVGTVAPNRIKQRFSTKIPYQKITTDTSEFKIYTTNTSGKVVIKKAYFDVFLDMYNGEVLSYRMSERPNA
;
A
#
# COMPACT_ATOMS: atom_id res chain seq x y z
N MET A 1 -34.01 -41.36 -5.42
CA MET A 1 -34.37 -39.92 -5.36
C MET A 1 -33.70 -39.14 -6.49
N TYR A 2 -34.36 -38.12 -7.04
CA TYR A 2 -33.84 -37.25 -8.14
C TYR A 2 -32.39 -36.74 -7.93
N TRP A 3 -31.98 -36.54 -6.66
CA TRP A 3 -30.64 -36.06 -6.33
C TRP A 3 -29.52 -37.12 -6.40
N GLN A 4 -29.85 -38.41 -6.29
CA GLN A 4 -28.85 -39.50 -6.38
C GLN A 4 -28.38 -39.74 -7.82
N GLN A 5 -29.26 -39.55 -8.81
CA GLN A 5 -28.94 -39.68 -10.25
C GLN A 5 -28.04 -38.54 -10.77
N ARG A 6 -27.80 -37.49 -9.98
CA ARG A 6 -26.93 -36.37 -10.35
C ARG A 6 -25.45 -36.63 -10.10
N PHE A 7 -25.08 -37.65 -9.32
CA PHE A 7 -23.68 -38.01 -9.10
C PHE A 7 -23.02 -38.57 -10.37
N ASP A 8 -23.78 -39.29 -11.18
CA ASP A 8 -23.30 -39.91 -12.43
C ASP A 8 -23.33 -38.95 -13.64
N CYS A 9 -23.82 -37.72 -13.44
CA CYS A 9 -23.85 -36.72 -14.50
C CYS A 9 -22.43 -36.20 -14.80
N PRO A 10 -21.95 -36.26 -16.06
CA PRO A 10 -20.64 -35.74 -16.42
C PRO A 10 -20.54 -34.24 -16.09
N ASN A 11 -19.39 -33.84 -15.55
CA ASN A 11 -19.13 -32.45 -15.15
C ASN A 11 -19.17 -31.53 -16.39
N LYS A 12 -20.29 -30.81 -16.52
CA LYS A 12 -20.56 -29.83 -17.58
C LYS A 12 -19.53 -28.70 -17.65
N ASP A 13 -18.81 -28.45 -16.56
CA ASP A 13 -17.85 -27.36 -16.43
C ASP A 13 -16.39 -27.79 -16.75
N LYS A 14 -16.13 -29.06 -17.13
CA LYS A 14 -14.76 -29.59 -17.39
C LYS A 14 -13.95 -28.72 -18.35
N SER A 15 -14.51 -28.39 -19.51
CA SER A 15 -13.85 -27.55 -20.52
C SER A 15 -13.44 -26.18 -19.96
N ILE A 16 -14.30 -25.57 -19.13
CA ILE A 16 -14.02 -24.26 -18.53
C ILE A 16 -12.97 -24.41 -17.41
N GLU A 17 -13.04 -25.48 -16.61
CA GLU A 17 -12.05 -25.77 -15.56
C GLU A 17 -10.65 -25.97 -16.15
N GLU A 18 -10.52 -26.67 -17.29
CA GLU A 18 -9.26 -26.85 -18.01
C GLU A 18 -8.71 -25.54 -18.59
N ALA A 19 -9.56 -24.74 -19.23
CA ALA A 19 -9.17 -23.42 -19.74
C ALA A 19 -8.72 -22.48 -18.61
N ILE A 20 -9.41 -22.49 -17.46
CA ILE A 20 -9.01 -21.74 -16.26
C ILE A 20 -7.62 -22.17 -15.78
N LYS A 21 -7.35 -23.48 -15.71
CA LYS A 21 -6.04 -24.00 -15.28
C LYS A 21 -4.93 -23.58 -16.25
N SER A 22 -5.19 -23.65 -17.55
CA SER A 22 -4.24 -23.25 -18.59
C SER A 22 -3.87 -21.77 -18.47
N ILE A 23 -4.87 -20.88 -18.46
CA ILE A 23 -4.68 -19.43 -18.31
C ILE A 23 -3.97 -19.09 -17.00
N PHE A 24 -4.33 -19.77 -15.90
CA PHE A 24 -3.73 -19.51 -14.60
C PHE A 24 -2.25 -19.90 -14.59
N LYS A 25 -1.89 -21.04 -15.18
CA LYS A 25 -0.50 -21.49 -15.33
C LYS A 25 0.31 -20.58 -16.25
N GLU A 26 -0.24 -20.19 -17.40
CA GLU A 26 0.38 -19.23 -18.32
C GLU A 26 0.67 -17.89 -17.64
N SER A 27 -0.24 -17.44 -16.77
CA SER A 27 -0.07 -16.21 -15.99
C SER A 27 0.92 -16.32 -14.82
N LYS A 28 1.60 -17.46 -14.64
CA LYS A 28 2.45 -17.75 -13.48
C LYS A 28 1.74 -17.49 -12.16
N GLU A 29 0.47 -17.91 -12.07
CA GLU A 29 -0.38 -17.78 -10.87
C GLU A 29 -0.66 -16.32 -10.44
N ALA A 30 -0.41 -15.34 -11.33
CA ALA A 30 -0.62 -13.92 -11.05
C ALA A 30 -2.05 -13.44 -11.34
N TYR A 31 -2.85 -14.19 -12.09
CA TYR A 31 -4.20 -13.77 -12.46
C TYR A 31 -5.25 -14.24 -11.46
N GLY A 32 -5.93 -13.28 -10.83
CA GLY A 32 -7.19 -13.54 -10.11
C GLY A 32 -8.38 -13.72 -11.06
N TYR A 33 -9.53 -14.12 -10.49
CA TYR A 33 -10.75 -14.44 -11.25
C TYR A 33 -11.21 -13.35 -12.22
N ARG A 34 -10.93 -12.07 -11.94
CA ARG A 34 -11.26 -10.95 -12.87
C ARG A 34 -10.48 -11.07 -14.18
N ARG A 35 -9.16 -11.21 -14.10
CA ARG A 35 -8.27 -11.35 -15.26
C ARG A 35 -8.48 -12.67 -15.98
N VAL A 36 -8.67 -13.76 -15.24
CA VAL A 36 -9.02 -15.07 -15.82
C VAL A 36 -10.34 -15.00 -16.61
N THR A 37 -11.37 -14.31 -16.09
CA THR A 37 -12.64 -14.11 -16.82
C THR A 37 -12.43 -13.33 -18.12
N ALA A 38 -11.60 -12.29 -18.11
CA ALA A 38 -11.29 -11.52 -19.31
C ALA A 38 -10.56 -12.37 -20.37
N MET A 39 -9.58 -13.17 -19.96
CA MET A 39 -8.87 -14.09 -20.86
C MET A 39 -9.80 -15.17 -21.41
N LEU A 40 -10.67 -15.76 -20.59
CA LEU A 40 -11.66 -16.74 -21.06
C LEU A 40 -12.57 -16.15 -22.14
N ARG A 41 -13.04 -14.91 -21.98
CA ARG A 41 -13.82 -14.22 -23.01
C ARG A 41 -13.01 -13.96 -24.28
N LYS A 42 -11.73 -13.63 -24.16
CA LYS A 42 -10.81 -13.47 -25.29
C LYS A 42 -10.63 -14.79 -26.06
N HIS A 43 -10.68 -15.93 -25.36
CA HIS A 43 -10.68 -17.28 -25.96
C HIS A 43 -12.07 -17.76 -26.40
N GLY A 44 -13.08 -16.89 -26.48
CA GLY A 44 -14.41 -17.21 -26.99
C GLY A 44 -15.39 -17.81 -25.98
N PHE A 45 -15.03 -17.93 -24.70
CA PHE A 45 -15.95 -18.46 -23.68
C PHE A 45 -16.92 -17.39 -23.17
N ILE A 46 -18.22 -17.64 -23.31
CA ILE A 46 -19.28 -16.81 -22.73
C ILE A 46 -19.54 -17.28 -21.30
N VAL A 47 -18.74 -16.79 -20.35
CA VAL A 47 -18.85 -17.15 -18.92
C VAL A 47 -19.00 -15.93 -18.02
N ASN A 48 -19.87 -16.07 -17.00
CA ASN A 48 -20.03 -15.06 -15.96
C ASN A 48 -18.87 -15.15 -14.96
N GLN A 49 -18.37 -13.99 -14.55
CA GLN A 49 -17.33 -13.83 -13.54
C GLN A 49 -17.65 -14.55 -12.21
N LYS A 50 -18.92 -14.61 -11.79
CA LYS A 50 -19.34 -15.35 -10.58
C LYS A 50 -19.08 -16.85 -10.71
N LYS A 51 -19.32 -17.42 -11.90
CA LYS A 51 -19.04 -18.83 -12.21
C LYS A 51 -17.54 -19.11 -12.17
N VAL A 52 -16.74 -18.26 -12.80
CA VAL A 52 -15.27 -18.36 -12.79
C VAL A 52 -14.72 -18.30 -11.36
N ARG A 53 -15.22 -17.36 -10.53
CA ARG A 53 -14.84 -17.26 -9.10
C ARG A 53 -15.16 -18.55 -8.33
N ARG A 54 -16.35 -19.13 -8.54
CA ARG A 54 -16.77 -20.39 -7.90
C ARG A 54 -15.86 -21.55 -8.32
N LEU A 55 -15.56 -21.67 -9.62
CA LEU A 55 -14.71 -22.73 -10.16
C LEU A 55 -13.26 -22.59 -9.68
N MET A 56 -12.69 -21.38 -9.69
CA MET A 56 -11.35 -21.15 -9.13
C MET A 56 -11.28 -21.50 -7.65
N LYS A 57 -12.32 -21.19 -6.87
CA LYS A 57 -12.41 -21.59 -5.45
C LYS A 57 -12.46 -23.11 -5.30
N LYS A 58 -13.27 -23.81 -6.12
CA LYS A 58 -13.37 -25.27 -6.15
C LYS A 58 -12.03 -25.93 -6.50
N LEU A 59 -11.28 -25.34 -7.43
CA LEU A 59 -9.95 -25.80 -7.86
C LEU A 59 -8.80 -25.33 -6.95
N ASN A 60 -9.11 -24.60 -5.87
CA ASN A 60 -8.14 -23.97 -4.97
C ASN A 60 -7.08 -23.08 -5.67
N LEU A 61 -7.45 -22.45 -6.79
CA LEU A 61 -6.58 -21.54 -7.54
C LEU A 61 -6.66 -20.14 -6.92
N LYS A 62 -5.58 -19.70 -6.27
CA LYS A 62 -5.49 -18.39 -5.61
C LYS A 62 -4.35 -17.59 -6.22
N CYS A 63 -4.64 -16.34 -6.57
CA CYS A 63 -3.63 -15.41 -7.07
C CYS A 63 -2.54 -15.20 -6.01
N VAL A 64 -1.30 -15.56 -6.35
CA VAL A 64 -0.13 -15.44 -5.44
C VAL A 64 0.54 -14.07 -5.56
N SER A 65 0.36 -13.39 -6.70
CA SER A 65 0.86 -12.03 -6.93
C SER A 65 0.02 -11.00 -6.18
N PHE A 66 0.29 -10.84 -4.89
CA PHE A 66 -0.04 -9.62 -4.17
C PHE A 66 1.11 -8.63 -4.39
N THR A 67 0.81 -7.42 -4.85
CA THR A 67 1.73 -6.29 -4.71
C THR A 67 2.07 -6.15 -3.24
N ARG A 68 3.30 -6.56 -2.86
CA ARG A 68 3.79 -6.30 -1.51
C ARG A 68 3.79 -4.78 -1.33
N LYS A 69 3.15 -4.31 -0.24
CA LYS A 69 3.26 -2.91 0.16
C LYS A 69 4.76 -2.64 0.36
N TYR A 70 5.30 -1.67 -0.37
CA TYR A 70 6.71 -1.31 -0.26
C TYR A 70 7.05 -1.03 1.21
N ASN A 71 8.10 -1.68 1.71
CA ASN A 71 8.63 -1.45 3.04
C ASN A 71 10.13 -1.15 2.89
N SER A 72 10.51 0.11 3.05
CA SER A 72 11.91 0.54 3.06
C SER A 72 12.66 0.12 4.32
N TYR A 73 11.93 -0.33 5.36
CA TYR A 73 12.52 -0.78 6.61
C TYR A 73 13.33 -2.06 6.39
N LYS A 74 14.65 -1.94 6.45
CA LYS A 74 15.61 -3.05 6.29
C LYS A 74 15.84 -3.85 7.59
N GLY A 75 15.06 -3.62 8.64
CA GLY A 75 15.30 -4.15 9.98
C GLY A 75 16.07 -3.15 10.88
N ASN A 76 16.56 -3.62 12.03
CA ASN A 76 17.41 -2.82 12.92
C ASN A 76 18.79 -2.65 12.26
N VAL A 77 18.95 -1.58 11.49
CA VAL A 77 20.24 -1.20 10.92
C VAL A 77 20.93 -0.23 11.89
N GLY A 78 22.11 -0.61 12.38
CA GLY A 78 22.92 0.23 13.27
C GLY A 78 22.52 0.21 14.75
N THR A 79 23.08 1.12 15.53
CA THR A 79 22.85 1.23 16.98
C THR A 79 21.54 1.98 17.25
N VAL A 80 20.54 1.28 17.76
CA VAL A 80 19.26 1.88 18.15
C VAL A 80 19.45 2.66 19.45
N ALA A 81 19.24 3.98 19.41
CA ALA A 81 19.27 4.80 20.61
C ALA A 81 18.18 4.34 21.60
N PRO A 82 18.45 4.35 22.92
CA PRO A 82 17.46 3.95 23.91
C PRO A 82 16.24 4.88 23.86
N ASN A 83 15.04 4.31 23.82
CA ASN A 83 13.80 5.07 23.87
C ASN A 83 13.58 5.66 25.28
N ARG A 84 14.14 6.85 25.52
CA ARG A 84 14.04 7.56 26.81
C ARG A 84 12.62 8.11 27.07
N ILE A 85 11.92 8.51 26.01
CA ILE A 85 10.60 9.15 26.09
C ILE A 85 9.51 8.11 26.43
N LYS A 86 9.57 6.90 25.87
CA LYS A 86 8.54 5.84 26.01
C LYS A 86 7.12 6.36 25.74
N GLN A 87 6.97 7.20 24.70
CA GLN A 87 5.72 7.90 24.34
C GLN A 87 5.10 8.77 25.46
N ARG A 88 5.87 9.11 26.52
CA ARG A 88 5.44 10.03 27.57
C ARG A 88 5.76 11.46 27.14
N PHE A 89 4.93 12.04 26.29
CA PHE A 89 5.16 13.39 25.77
C PHE A 89 4.86 14.46 26.83
N SER A 90 3.73 14.38 27.51
CA SER A 90 3.36 15.34 28.56
C SER A 90 4.37 15.35 29.73
N THR A 91 4.64 16.55 30.25
CA THR A 91 5.43 16.79 31.46
C THR A 91 4.83 17.95 32.27
N LYS A 92 5.14 18.02 33.57
CA LYS A 92 4.82 19.14 34.46
C LYS A 92 5.99 20.09 34.69
N ILE A 93 7.16 19.78 34.12
CA ILE A 93 8.39 20.56 34.30
C ILE A 93 8.70 21.25 32.97
N PRO A 94 8.77 22.59 32.92
CA PRO A 94 9.11 23.33 31.71
C PRO A 94 10.52 22.94 31.24
N TYR A 95 10.74 22.99 29.92
CA TYR A 95 12.02 22.67 29.26
C TYR A 95 12.54 21.23 29.44
N GLN A 96 11.78 20.33 30.09
CA GLN A 96 12.24 18.96 30.32
C GLN A 96 12.20 18.11 29.03
N LYS A 97 11.23 18.38 28.16
CA LYS A 97 10.99 17.61 26.94
C LYS A 97 10.68 18.58 25.80
N ILE A 98 11.66 18.77 24.93
CA ILE A 98 11.53 19.59 23.74
C ILE A 98 11.42 18.64 22.55
N THR A 99 10.43 18.86 21.70
CA THR A 99 10.34 18.17 20.41
C THR A 99 10.61 19.13 19.27
N THR A 100 11.08 18.56 18.17
CA THR A 100 11.26 19.26 16.92
C THR A 100 10.81 18.35 15.80
N ASP A 101 10.05 18.93 14.86
CA ASP A 101 9.70 18.29 13.60
C ASP A 101 10.05 19.24 12.45
N THR A 102 10.53 18.69 11.35
CA THR A 102 10.91 19.42 10.14
C THR A 102 9.77 19.33 9.13
N SER A 103 9.10 20.45 8.89
CA SER A 103 8.02 20.55 7.89
C SER A 103 8.53 21.15 6.57
N GLU A 104 8.30 20.46 5.43
CA GLU A 104 8.60 20.98 4.09
C GLU A 104 7.43 21.80 3.53
N PHE A 105 7.72 23.05 3.13
CA PHE A 105 6.81 23.96 2.46
C PHE A 105 7.27 24.24 1.03
N LYS A 106 6.31 24.38 0.11
CA LYS A 106 6.55 24.86 -1.25
C LYS A 106 6.21 26.34 -1.32
N ILE A 107 7.19 27.16 -1.67
CA ILE A 107 7.04 28.61 -1.84
C ILE A 107 7.04 28.92 -3.33
N TYR A 108 5.99 29.59 -3.80
CA TYR A 108 5.87 30.04 -5.18
C TYR A 108 6.40 31.47 -5.28
N THR A 109 7.50 31.67 -6.00
CA THR A 109 8.14 32.98 -6.19
C THR A 109 8.20 33.35 -7.67
N THR A 110 7.95 34.60 -8.02
CA THR A 110 8.14 35.11 -9.40
C THR A 110 9.54 35.64 -9.57
N ASN A 111 10.27 35.13 -10.58
CA ASN A 111 11.55 35.73 -10.98
C ASN A 111 11.35 37.11 -11.62
N THR A 112 12.43 37.88 -11.75
CA THR A 112 12.47 39.18 -12.43
C THR A 112 11.92 39.14 -13.87
N SER A 113 11.96 37.97 -14.51
CA SER A 113 11.40 37.71 -15.84
C SER A 113 9.91 37.34 -15.85
N GLY A 114 9.19 37.46 -14.73
CA GLY A 114 7.76 37.14 -14.59
C GLY A 114 7.41 35.65 -14.50
N LYS A 115 8.40 34.76 -14.57
CA LYS A 115 8.19 33.30 -14.49
C LYS A 115 8.02 32.84 -13.04
N VAL A 116 6.99 32.06 -12.76
CA VAL A 116 6.78 31.41 -11.45
C VAL A 116 7.78 30.27 -11.28
N VAL A 117 8.53 30.32 -10.18
CA VAL A 117 9.49 29.31 -9.73
C VAL A 117 9.04 28.77 -8.39
N ILE A 118 9.07 27.45 -8.24
CA ILE A 118 8.76 26.76 -6.99
C ILE A 118 10.08 26.55 -6.23
N LYS A 119 10.18 27.14 -5.05
CA LYS A 119 11.25 26.90 -4.09
C LYS A 119 10.75 26.03 -2.94
N LYS A 120 11.66 25.32 -2.29
CA LYS A 120 11.38 24.57 -1.07
C LYS A 120 11.88 25.36 0.13
N ALA A 121 11.12 25.35 1.21
CA ALA A 121 11.55 25.82 2.51
C ALA A 121 11.28 24.72 3.55
N TYR A 122 12.16 24.61 4.52
CA TYR A 122 12.06 23.69 5.64
C TYR A 122 11.91 24.52 6.91
N PHE A 123 10.94 24.15 7.73
CA PHE A 123 10.61 24.85 8.96
C PHE A 123 10.75 23.88 10.13
N ASP A 124 11.61 24.22 11.07
CA ASP A 124 11.85 23.45 12.28
C ASP A 124 11.30 24.24 13.46
N VAL A 125 10.38 23.63 14.22
CA VAL A 125 9.76 24.25 15.39
C VAL A 125 10.24 23.56 16.65
N PHE A 126 10.75 24.31 17.62
CA PHE A 126 11.11 23.78 18.93
C PHE A 126 9.95 23.98 19.91
N LEU A 127 9.27 22.90 20.23
CA LEU A 127 8.05 22.91 21.04
C LEU A 127 8.31 22.31 22.42
N ASP A 128 7.97 23.05 23.49
CA ASP A 128 7.98 22.52 24.86
C ASP A 128 6.73 21.69 25.12
N MET A 129 6.92 20.44 25.57
CA MET A 129 5.82 19.54 25.90
C MET A 129 5.16 19.79 27.25
N TYR A 130 5.64 20.77 28.03
CA TYR A 130 4.97 21.21 29.25
C TYR A 130 3.64 21.92 28.95
N ASN A 131 3.69 22.97 28.12
CA ASN A 131 2.57 23.86 27.81
C ASN A 131 2.25 23.94 26.31
N GLY A 132 3.04 23.30 25.44
CA GLY A 132 2.89 23.41 23.99
C GLY A 132 3.38 24.74 23.41
N GLU A 133 4.21 25.47 24.15
CA GLU A 133 4.78 26.73 23.67
C GLU A 133 5.89 26.49 22.65
N VAL A 134 5.90 27.32 21.61
CA VAL A 134 6.99 27.36 20.63
C VAL A 134 8.10 28.23 21.21
N LEU A 135 9.20 27.58 21.61
CA LEU A 135 10.36 28.25 22.21
C LEU A 135 11.18 29.00 21.15
N SER A 136 11.33 28.40 19.98
CA SER A 136 12.05 28.97 18.86
C SER A 136 11.68 28.26 17.57
N TYR A 137 12.05 28.86 16.44
CA TYR A 137 11.89 28.26 15.14
C TYR A 137 13.10 28.54 14.26
N ARG A 138 13.29 27.69 13.25
CA ARG A 138 14.29 27.86 12.20
C ARG A 138 13.64 27.69 10.84
N MET A 139 14.07 28.49 9.87
CA MET A 139 13.68 28.35 8.48
C MET A 139 14.91 28.26 7.60
N SER A 140 14.89 27.35 6.61
CA SER A 140 16.01 27.09 5.71
C SER A 140 15.53 26.71 4.32
N GLU A 141 16.29 27.04 3.27
CA GLU A 141 16.01 26.58 1.91
C GLU A 141 16.45 25.12 1.67
N ARG A 142 17.26 24.57 2.59
CA ARG A 142 17.80 23.21 2.53
C ARG A 142 17.44 22.41 3.79
N PRO A 143 17.29 21.07 3.69
CA PRO A 143 16.96 20.22 4.83
C PRO A 143 18.22 20.03 5.71
N ASN A 144 18.60 21.08 6.42
CA ASN A 144 19.77 21.12 7.28
C ASN A 144 19.31 21.16 8.75
N ALA A 145 18.66 20.09 9.20
CA ALA A 145 18.35 19.88 10.62
C ALA A 145 19.60 19.49 11.39
#